data_AF-A0A536WVY8-F1
#
_entry.id   AF-A0A536WVY8-F1
#
_cell.length_a   1.000
_cell.length_b   1.000
_cell.length_c   1.000
_cell.angle_alpha   90.00
_cell.angle_beta   90.00
_cell.angle_gamma   90.00
#
_symmetry.space_group_name_H-M   'P 1'
#
loop_
_entity.id
_entity.type
_entity.pdbx_description
1 polymer ?
#
loop_
_entity_poly.entity_id
_entity_poly.type
_entity_poly.pdbx_seq_one_letter_code
_entity_poly.pdbx_strand_id
1 'polypeptide(L)'
;MPTQQVTTELRQWIVAQASAGQPPEAVLKSMLESGWAEEVAVAALEDTLRGYLTDHAKAHGLPPPVTVPEPLAMDGEVNLQALDREVQVVASLRSPRVIVFGGLLSHAECDEMVALAHERLARSETVQLDTGGSEVNEARTSEGMFFTREENPLCARIEARIAALLSWPLENGEGLQVLRYRPGAEYKPHYDYFDPAQPGTPAILRRGGQRVASLVMYLNSPAKGGATTFPDVHFEVGPVKGNAVFFSYDRPHPMTRSLHGGAPVIEGEKWVATKWLREGRFE
;
A
#
# COMPACT_ATOMS: atom_id res chain seq x y z
N MET A 1 39.21 -4.58 -20.49
CA MET A 1 38.86 -5.54 -19.42
C MET A 1 38.06 -6.67 -20.06
N PRO A 2 38.39 -7.95 -19.82
CA PRO A 2 37.53 -9.03 -20.29
C PRO A 2 36.15 -8.90 -19.64
N THR A 3 35.09 -8.99 -20.46
CA THR A 3 33.71 -8.93 -19.98
C THR A 3 33.41 -10.21 -19.20
N GLN A 4 33.15 -10.10 -17.89
CA GLN A 4 32.78 -11.24 -17.07
C GLN A 4 31.35 -11.64 -17.39
N GLN A 5 31.17 -12.82 -18.00
CA GLN A 5 29.88 -13.32 -18.43
C GLN A 5 29.23 -14.16 -17.33
N VAL A 6 28.01 -13.79 -16.93
CA VAL A 6 27.21 -14.53 -15.95
C VAL A 6 26.65 -15.80 -16.58
N THR A 7 27.22 -16.97 -16.26
CA THR A 7 26.82 -18.26 -16.83
C THR A 7 25.68 -18.92 -16.05
N THR A 8 25.02 -19.92 -16.65
CA THR A 8 23.94 -20.70 -16.02
C THR A 8 24.44 -21.41 -14.75
N GLU A 9 25.67 -21.92 -14.75
CA GLU A 9 26.28 -22.62 -13.61
C GLU A 9 26.47 -21.67 -12.43
N LEU A 10 26.92 -20.43 -12.70
CA LEU A 10 27.03 -19.41 -11.65
C LEU A 10 25.65 -19.09 -11.06
N ARG A 11 24.63 -18.96 -11.92
CA ARG A 11 23.26 -18.71 -11.45
C ARG A 11 22.74 -19.84 -10.56
N GLN A 12 22.96 -21.09 -10.96
CA GLN A 12 22.59 -22.26 -10.16
C GLN A 12 23.34 -22.30 -8.83
N TRP A 13 24.63 -21.97 -8.83
CA TRP A 13 25.42 -21.90 -7.61
C TRP A 13 24.91 -20.82 -6.64
N ILE A 14 24.62 -19.62 -7.15
CA ILE A 14 24.02 -18.52 -6.35
C ILE A 14 22.71 -18.98 -5.69
N VAL A 15 21.80 -19.59 -6.45
CA VAL A 15 20.54 -20.12 -5.93
C VAL A 15 20.77 -21.19 -4.86
N ALA A 16 21.73 -22.09 -5.07
CA ALA A 16 22.07 -23.12 -4.10
C ALA A 16 22.59 -22.54 -2.78
N GLN A 17 23.44 -21.50 -2.83
CA GLN A 17 23.91 -20.81 -1.61
C GLN A 17 22.76 -20.15 -0.85
N ALA A 18 21.90 -19.41 -1.55
CA ALA A 18 20.73 -18.78 -0.94
C ALA A 18 19.76 -19.82 -0.34
N SER A 19 19.54 -20.94 -1.04
CA SER A 19 18.68 -22.04 -0.56
C SER A 19 19.27 -22.75 0.66
N ALA A 20 20.60 -22.73 0.82
CA ALA A 20 21.31 -23.22 1.99
C ALA A 20 21.32 -22.20 3.16
N GLY A 21 20.66 -21.05 3.02
CA GLY A 21 20.55 -20.01 4.05
C GLY A 21 21.76 -19.09 4.17
N GLN A 22 22.64 -19.06 3.16
CA GLN A 22 23.77 -18.12 3.15
C GLN A 22 23.27 -16.68 2.96
N PRO A 23 23.76 -15.72 3.77
CA PRO A 23 23.39 -14.32 3.61
C PRO A 23 24.00 -13.75 2.31
N PRO A 24 23.34 -12.79 1.63
CA PRO A 24 23.81 -12.22 0.36
C PRO A 24 25.24 -11.71 0.41
N GLU A 25 25.66 -11.13 1.54
CA GLU A 25 27.01 -10.61 1.76
C GLU A 25 28.07 -11.72 1.71
N ALA A 26 27.75 -12.93 2.19
CA ALA A 26 28.66 -14.08 2.14
C ALA A 26 28.81 -14.60 0.70
N VAL A 27 27.71 -14.68 -0.05
CA VAL A 27 27.73 -15.09 -1.47
C VAL A 27 28.53 -14.08 -2.30
N LEU A 28 28.27 -12.78 -2.10
CA LEU A 28 28.98 -11.70 -2.78
C LEU A 28 30.47 -11.75 -2.46
N LYS A 29 30.84 -11.92 -1.19
CA LYS A 29 32.24 -12.06 -0.77
C LYS A 29 32.95 -13.20 -1.50
N SER A 30 32.33 -14.38 -1.60
CA SER A 30 32.92 -15.51 -2.33
C SER A 30 33.08 -15.23 -3.83
N MET A 31 32.18 -14.47 -4.45
CA MET A 31 32.33 -14.04 -5.84
C MET A 31 33.51 -13.07 -6.01
N LEU A 32 33.65 -12.08 -5.12
CA LEU A 32 34.76 -11.12 -5.13
C LEU A 32 36.11 -11.83 -4.93
N GLU A 33 36.20 -12.76 -3.97
CA GLU A 33 37.40 -13.58 -3.72
C GLU A 33 37.76 -14.48 -4.92
N SER A 34 36.76 -14.84 -5.74
CA SER A 34 36.94 -15.60 -6.98
C SER A 34 37.30 -14.71 -8.18
N GLY A 35 37.53 -13.42 -7.97
CA GLY A 35 37.98 -12.47 -8.99
C GLY A 35 36.86 -11.79 -9.78
N TRP A 36 35.60 -11.88 -9.34
CA TRP A 36 34.51 -11.12 -9.96
C TRP A 36 34.63 -9.62 -9.63
N ALA A 37 34.41 -8.78 -10.64
CA ALA A 37 34.24 -7.35 -10.44
C ALA A 37 32.95 -7.11 -9.65
N GLU A 38 33.00 -6.20 -8.70
CA GLU A 38 31.93 -5.97 -7.73
C GLU A 38 30.58 -5.65 -8.40
N GLU A 39 30.56 -4.71 -9.35
CA GLU A 39 29.35 -4.34 -10.08
C GLU A 39 28.71 -5.54 -10.80
N VAL A 40 29.54 -6.41 -11.41
CA VAL A 40 29.07 -7.61 -12.10
C VAL A 40 28.56 -8.64 -11.11
N ALA A 41 29.24 -8.82 -9.97
CA ALA A 41 28.86 -9.77 -8.94
C ALA A 41 27.53 -9.38 -8.27
N VAL A 42 27.36 -8.09 -7.95
CA VAL A 42 26.11 -7.55 -7.39
C VAL A 42 24.95 -7.76 -8.38
N ALA A 43 25.11 -7.33 -9.64
CA ALA A 43 24.08 -7.51 -10.65
C ALA A 43 23.74 -8.99 -10.89
N ALA A 44 24.75 -9.86 -10.97
CA ALA A 44 24.55 -11.29 -11.15
C ALA A 44 23.79 -11.94 -9.99
N LEU A 45 24.13 -11.58 -8.74
CA LEU A 45 23.47 -12.05 -7.53
C LEU A 45 22.00 -11.60 -7.52
N GLU A 46 21.76 -10.31 -7.73
CA GLU A 46 20.41 -9.73 -7.72
C GLU A 46 19.52 -10.31 -8.82
N ASP A 47 19.97 -10.29 -10.07
CA ASP A 47 19.20 -10.79 -11.22
C ASP A 47 18.87 -12.28 -11.08
N THR A 48 19.82 -13.05 -10.56
CA THR A 48 19.64 -14.49 -10.38
C THR A 48 18.62 -14.80 -9.32
N LEU A 49 18.73 -14.19 -8.13
CA LEU A 49 17.79 -14.44 -7.04
C LEU A 49 16.40 -13.91 -7.40
N ARG A 50 16.31 -12.75 -8.04
CA ARG A 50 15.05 -12.20 -8.56
C ARG A 50 14.40 -13.15 -9.57
N GLY A 51 15.18 -13.67 -10.53
CA GLY A 51 14.71 -14.63 -11.52
C GLY A 51 14.22 -15.93 -10.88
N TYR A 52 15.02 -16.51 -9.98
CA TYR A 52 14.66 -17.74 -9.26
C TYR A 52 13.38 -17.58 -8.44
N LEU A 53 13.25 -16.49 -7.67
CA LEU A 53 12.04 -16.21 -6.89
C LEU A 53 10.83 -16.03 -7.80
N THR A 54 11.00 -15.40 -8.96
CA THR A 54 9.93 -15.22 -9.96
C THR A 54 9.48 -16.56 -10.54
N ASP A 55 10.42 -17.41 -10.94
CA ASP A 55 10.10 -18.72 -11.52
C ASP A 55 9.52 -19.68 -10.48
N HIS A 56 10.05 -19.65 -9.26
CA HIS A 56 9.52 -20.43 -8.14
C HIS A 56 8.10 -19.97 -7.78
N ALA A 57 7.84 -18.66 -7.74
CA ALA A 57 6.50 -18.11 -7.54
C ALA A 57 5.53 -18.57 -8.62
N LYS A 58 5.91 -18.46 -9.90
CA LYS A 58 5.10 -18.94 -11.03
C LYS A 58 4.81 -20.44 -10.95
N ALA A 59 5.81 -21.26 -10.62
CA ALA A 59 5.65 -22.70 -10.48
C ALA A 59 4.64 -23.10 -9.38
N HIS A 60 4.43 -22.22 -8.39
CA HIS A 60 3.49 -22.42 -7.29
C HIS A 60 2.22 -21.56 -7.42
N GLY A 61 1.95 -21.00 -8.61
CA GLY A 61 0.73 -20.23 -8.89
C GLY A 61 0.66 -18.87 -8.19
N LEU A 62 1.77 -18.36 -7.66
CA LEU A 62 1.82 -17.04 -7.05
C LEU A 62 1.94 -15.96 -8.15
N PRO A 63 1.15 -14.88 -8.08
CA PRO A 63 1.31 -13.76 -8.98
C PRO A 63 2.70 -13.14 -8.82
N PRO A 64 3.32 -12.66 -9.92
CA PRO A 64 4.60 -11.99 -9.86
C PRO A 64 4.48 -10.70 -9.04
N PRO A 65 5.53 -10.30 -8.29
CA PRO A 65 5.57 -8.99 -7.66
C PRO A 65 5.56 -7.87 -8.69
N VAL A 66 4.92 -6.77 -8.34
CA VAL A 66 5.04 -5.48 -9.02
C VAL A 66 5.72 -4.45 -8.13
N THR A 67 6.21 -3.37 -8.73
CA THR A 67 6.72 -2.22 -7.98
C THR A 67 5.60 -1.58 -7.18
N VAL A 68 5.89 -1.25 -5.93
CA VAL A 68 4.97 -0.55 -5.02
C VAL A 68 5.63 0.71 -4.47
N PRO A 69 4.85 1.70 -3.99
CA PRO A 69 5.42 2.83 -3.27
C PRO A 69 6.17 2.36 -2.01
N GLU A 70 7.38 2.88 -1.81
CA GLU A 70 8.24 2.58 -0.66
C GLU A 70 8.84 3.90 -0.13
N PRO A 71 8.09 4.64 0.71
CA PRO A 71 8.49 5.99 1.13
C PRO A 71 9.59 6.01 2.19
N LEU A 72 10.02 4.85 2.71
CA LEU A 72 10.94 4.80 3.83
C LEU A 72 11.98 3.67 3.67
N ALA A 73 13.25 4.04 3.57
CA ALA A 73 14.36 3.08 3.54
C ALA A 73 14.56 2.37 4.90
N MET A 74 15.42 1.36 4.92
CA MET A 74 16.00 0.85 6.18
C MET A 74 16.66 2.02 6.92
N ASP A 75 16.32 2.21 8.21
CA ASP A 75 16.84 3.30 9.06
C ASP A 75 16.65 4.71 8.47
N GLY A 76 15.57 4.88 7.69
CA GLY A 76 15.22 6.17 7.09
C GLY A 76 14.86 7.25 8.12
N GLU A 77 14.76 8.48 7.62
CA GLU A 77 14.48 9.65 8.45
C GLU A 77 13.10 9.55 9.13
N VAL A 78 13.04 10.03 10.37
CA VAL A 78 11.78 10.11 11.13
C VAL A 78 10.88 11.23 10.58
N ASN A 79 11.46 12.30 10.03
CA ASN A 79 10.74 13.44 9.50
C ASN A 79 10.92 13.48 7.98
N LEU A 80 9.84 13.29 7.24
CA LEU A 80 9.83 13.29 5.78
C LEU A 80 9.26 14.60 5.26
N GLN A 81 10.00 15.30 4.40
CA GLN A 81 9.47 16.50 3.74
C GLN A 81 8.52 16.12 2.61
N ALA A 82 7.23 16.43 2.77
CA ALA A 82 6.20 16.21 1.75
C ALA A 82 5.70 17.57 1.22
N LEU A 83 6.39 18.11 0.22
CA LEU A 83 6.12 19.42 -0.40
C LEU A 83 5.97 20.56 0.62
N ASP A 84 4.74 20.81 1.07
CA ASP A 84 4.32 21.92 1.92
C ASP A 84 4.31 21.58 3.42
N ARG A 85 4.63 20.34 3.80
CA ARG A 85 4.63 19.92 5.22
C ARG A 85 5.68 18.85 5.52
N GLU A 86 6.23 18.90 6.73
CA GLU A 86 6.99 17.81 7.35
C GLU A 86 6.04 16.76 7.95
N VAL A 87 6.21 15.49 7.58
CA VAL A 87 5.39 14.35 8.00
C VAL A 87 6.24 13.39 8.82
N GLN A 88 5.76 13.00 9.99
CA GLN A 88 6.52 12.16 10.92
C GLN A 88 6.24 10.68 10.68
N VAL A 89 7.26 9.82 10.74
CA VAL A 89 7.12 8.37 10.80
C VAL A 89 6.95 7.97 12.27
N VAL A 90 5.74 7.57 12.65
CA VAL A 90 5.40 7.19 14.03
C VAL A 90 5.69 5.72 14.29
N ALA A 91 5.43 4.86 13.30
CA ALA A 91 5.69 3.43 13.38
C ALA A 91 5.92 2.84 11.98
N SER A 92 6.70 1.77 11.90
CA SER A 92 6.93 1.04 10.65
C SER A 92 7.00 -0.46 10.90
N LEU A 93 6.17 -1.22 10.18
CA LEU A 93 6.23 -2.68 10.06
C LEU A 93 6.77 -3.03 8.67
N ARG A 94 7.67 -4.01 8.60
CA ARG A 94 8.30 -4.43 7.33
C ARG A 94 7.50 -5.49 6.58
N SER A 95 6.82 -6.38 7.31
CA SER A 95 6.02 -7.46 6.71
C SER A 95 4.76 -7.71 7.54
N PRO A 96 3.56 -7.35 7.04
CA PRO A 96 3.31 -6.55 5.84
C PRO A 96 3.98 -5.17 5.92
N ARG A 97 4.18 -4.51 4.78
CA ARG A 97 4.68 -3.15 4.77
C ARG A 97 3.58 -2.21 5.26
N VAL A 98 3.73 -1.67 6.47
CA VAL A 98 2.79 -0.72 7.08
C VAL A 98 3.58 0.44 7.70
N ILE A 99 3.17 1.67 7.45
CA ILE A 99 3.79 2.87 8.01
C ILE A 99 2.70 3.77 8.57
N VAL A 100 2.89 4.24 9.80
CA VAL A 100 2.00 5.23 10.43
C VAL A 100 2.65 6.60 10.30
N PHE A 101 1.95 7.50 9.63
CA PHE A 101 2.38 8.88 9.44
C PHE A 101 1.68 9.82 10.42
N GLY A 102 2.46 10.64 11.10
CA GLY A 102 2.02 11.71 12.00
C GLY A 102 1.96 13.05 11.27
N GLY A 103 0.84 13.77 11.43
CA GLY A 103 0.71 15.14 10.91
C GLY A 103 0.70 15.24 9.38
N LEU A 104 0.23 14.22 8.66
CA LEU A 104 0.08 14.30 7.21
C LEU A 104 -0.90 15.41 6.78
N LEU A 105 -1.97 15.57 7.55
CA LEU A 105 -2.97 16.61 7.37
C LEU A 105 -2.96 17.54 8.58
N SER A 106 -3.16 18.83 8.35
CA SER A 106 -3.54 19.75 9.43
C SER A 106 -4.98 19.48 9.87
N HIS A 107 -5.29 19.87 11.11
CA HIS A 107 -6.66 19.78 11.59
C HIS A 107 -7.64 20.60 10.74
N ALA A 108 -7.22 21.76 10.21
CA ALA A 108 -8.04 22.59 9.34
C ALA A 108 -8.36 21.88 8.01
N GLU A 109 -7.38 21.22 7.39
CA GLU A 109 -7.62 20.41 6.18
C GLU A 109 -8.55 19.23 6.47
N CYS A 110 -8.43 18.60 7.64
CA CYS A 110 -9.37 17.55 8.04
C CYS A 110 -10.81 18.08 8.18
N ASP A 111 -11.00 19.22 8.83
CA ASP A 111 -12.32 19.83 9.02
C ASP A 111 -12.93 20.29 7.69
N GLU A 112 -12.13 20.88 6.81
CA GLU A 112 -12.55 21.28 5.46
C GLU A 112 -12.97 20.06 4.63
N MET A 113 -12.20 18.96 4.68
CA MET A 113 -12.53 17.71 3.98
C MET A 113 -13.86 17.12 4.47
N VAL A 114 -14.08 17.09 5.78
CA VAL A 114 -15.35 16.61 6.37
C VAL A 114 -16.51 17.50 5.93
N ALA A 115 -16.35 18.82 5.97
CA ALA A 115 -17.39 19.76 5.54
C ALA A 115 -17.78 19.58 4.07
N LEU A 116 -16.80 19.48 3.17
CA LEU A 116 -17.03 19.26 1.74
C LEU A 116 -17.71 17.90 1.46
N ALA A 117 -17.35 16.86 2.23
CA ALA A 117 -17.91 15.54 2.03
C ALA A 117 -19.33 15.37 2.61
N HIS A 118 -19.64 16.09 3.69
CA HIS A 118 -20.87 15.88 4.47
C HIS A 118 -22.14 16.04 3.63
N GLU A 119 -22.17 16.97 2.68
CA GLU A 119 -23.34 17.23 1.82
C GLU A 119 -23.62 16.11 0.80
N ARG A 120 -22.63 15.27 0.51
CA ARG A 120 -22.67 14.23 -0.53
C ARG A 120 -22.62 12.82 0.01
N LEU A 121 -22.55 12.64 1.32
CA LEU A 121 -22.50 11.31 1.92
C LEU A 121 -23.78 10.52 1.61
N ALA A 122 -23.59 9.33 1.08
CA ALA A 122 -24.62 8.33 0.92
C ALA A 122 -24.18 7.03 1.59
N ARG A 123 -25.05 6.02 1.65
CA ARG A 123 -24.66 4.69 2.13
C ARG A 123 -23.47 4.17 1.29
N SER A 124 -22.41 3.68 1.94
CA SER A 124 -21.24 3.18 1.21
C SER A 124 -21.56 1.92 0.41
N GLU A 125 -20.97 1.83 -0.77
CA GLU A 125 -21.01 0.67 -1.64
C GLU A 125 -19.65 -0.05 -1.66
N THR A 126 -19.64 -1.31 -2.08
CA THR A 126 -18.48 -2.15 -2.39
C THR A 126 -18.54 -2.58 -3.86
N VAL A 127 -17.41 -3.01 -4.42
CA VAL A 127 -17.37 -3.49 -5.80
C VAL A 127 -18.11 -4.84 -5.91
N GLN A 128 -19.03 -4.94 -6.86
CA GLN A 128 -19.72 -6.19 -7.19
C GLN A 128 -18.75 -7.18 -7.84
N LEU A 129 -18.65 -8.38 -7.27
CA LEU A 129 -17.68 -9.40 -7.70
C LEU A 129 -17.96 -9.93 -9.12
N ASP A 130 -19.24 -10.04 -9.49
CA ASP A 130 -19.67 -10.63 -10.77
C ASP A 130 -19.58 -9.66 -11.94
N THR A 131 -19.92 -8.39 -11.72
CA THR A 131 -20.08 -7.38 -12.78
C THR A 131 -18.97 -6.34 -12.78
N GLY A 132 -18.21 -6.22 -11.68
CA GLY A 132 -17.30 -5.09 -11.43
C GLY A 132 -18.00 -3.76 -11.16
N GLY A 133 -19.34 -3.77 -10.99
CA GLY A 133 -20.15 -2.62 -10.62
C GLY A 133 -20.06 -2.26 -9.13
N SER A 134 -21.06 -1.55 -8.60
CA SER A 134 -21.10 -1.10 -7.20
C SER A 134 -22.36 -1.64 -6.50
N GLU A 135 -22.26 -2.15 -5.27
CA GLU A 135 -23.37 -2.67 -4.47
C GLU A 135 -23.33 -2.22 -3.01
N VAL A 136 -24.49 -2.04 -2.39
CA VAL A 136 -24.57 -1.83 -0.94
C VAL A 136 -24.39 -3.17 -0.23
N ASN A 137 -23.34 -3.31 0.59
CA ASN A 137 -22.96 -4.57 1.23
C ASN A 137 -23.00 -4.49 2.76
N GLU A 138 -23.54 -5.52 3.42
CA GLU A 138 -23.66 -5.58 4.89
C GLU A 138 -22.30 -5.57 5.61
N ALA A 139 -21.23 -6.03 4.96
CA ALA A 139 -19.88 -6.05 5.50
C ALA A 139 -19.27 -4.65 5.69
N ARG A 140 -19.88 -3.62 5.08
CA ARG A 140 -19.46 -2.21 5.19
C ARG A 140 -20.63 -1.35 5.62
N THR A 141 -20.61 -0.92 6.88
CA THR A 141 -21.74 -0.18 7.48
C THR A 141 -21.53 1.33 7.57
N SER A 142 -20.59 1.88 6.81
CA SER A 142 -20.30 3.31 6.71
C SER A 142 -21.24 4.07 5.75
N GLU A 143 -21.21 5.40 5.85
CA GLU A 143 -21.57 6.30 4.77
C GLU A 143 -20.30 6.73 4.03
N GLY A 144 -20.38 6.98 2.73
CA GLY A 144 -19.22 7.41 1.95
C GLY A 144 -19.57 8.18 0.70
N MET A 145 -18.54 8.83 0.15
CA MET A 145 -18.57 9.53 -1.12
C MET A 145 -17.17 9.54 -1.74
N PHE A 146 -17.08 9.76 -3.05
CA PHE A 146 -15.82 9.90 -3.78
C PHE A 146 -15.67 11.30 -4.37
N PHE A 147 -14.54 11.95 -4.11
CA PHE A 147 -14.09 13.09 -4.92
C PHE A 147 -13.45 12.53 -6.18
N THR A 148 -13.61 13.20 -7.32
CA THR A 148 -12.72 12.95 -8.46
C THR A 148 -11.30 13.42 -8.11
N ARG A 149 -10.30 12.91 -8.83
CA ARG A 149 -8.91 13.36 -8.63
C ARG A 149 -8.82 14.86 -8.91
N GLU A 150 -8.16 15.59 -8.01
CA GLU A 150 -7.98 17.03 -8.03
C GLU A 150 -9.29 17.84 -8.12
N GLU A 151 -10.43 17.29 -7.65
CA GLU A 151 -11.76 17.90 -7.83
C GLU A 151 -11.86 19.35 -7.33
N ASN A 152 -11.15 19.66 -6.25
CA ASN A 152 -11.11 20.99 -5.64
C ASN A 152 -9.69 21.32 -5.11
N PRO A 153 -9.41 22.59 -4.73
CA PRO A 153 -8.09 22.99 -4.28
C PRO A 153 -7.55 22.23 -3.07
N LEU A 154 -8.42 21.78 -2.14
CA LEU A 154 -8.00 20.97 -1.00
C LEU A 154 -7.55 19.57 -1.46
N CYS A 155 -8.36 18.90 -2.30
CA CYS A 155 -8.02 17.60 -2.88
C CYS A 155 -6.70 17.69 -3.65
N ALA A 156 -6.54 18.70 -4.52
CA ALA A 156 -5.32 18.86 -5.32
C ALA A 156 -4.07 19.03 -4.45
N ARG A 157 -4.12 19.85 -3.39
CA ARG A 157 -2.99 20.00 -2.45
C ARG A 157 -2.65 18.69 -1.74
N ILE A 158 -3.66 18.01 -1.19
CA ILE A 158 -3.45 16.75 -0.45
C ILE A 158 -2.90 15.66 -1.39
N GLU A 159 -3.44 15.54 -2.59
CA GLU A 159 -3.00 14.52 -3.55
C GLU A 159 -1.58 14.78 -4.06
N ALA A 160 -1.20 16.04 -4.30
CA ALA A 160 0.18 16.41 -4.61
C ALA A 160 1.13 16.07 -3.45
N ARG A 161 0.73 16.35 -2.20
CA ARG A 161 1.51 15.98 -1.00
C ARG A 161 1.70 14.47 -0.90
N ILE A 162 0.64 13.69 -1.14
CA ILE A 162 0.69 12.22 -1.12
C ILE A 162 1.64 11.70 -2.21
N ALA A 163 1.55 12.24 -3.43
CA ALA A 163 2.41 11.84 -4.54
C ALA A 163 3.90 12.07 -4.22
N ALA A 164 4.23 13.22 -3.63
CA ALA A 164 5.59 13.52 -3.20
C ALA A 164 6.06 12.64 -2.03
N LEU A 165 5.23 12.48 -0.99
CA LEU A 165 5.55 11.66 0.19
C LEU A 165 5.82 10.20 -0.21
N LEU A 166 4.97 9.64 -1.08
CA LEU A 166 5.03 8.24 -1.47
C LEU A 166 5.94 7.98 -2.68
N SER A 167 6.49 9.04 -3.27
CA SER A 167 7.24 8.98 -4.54
C SER A 167 6.48 8.18 -5.61
N TRP A 168 5.17 8.43 -5.73
CA TRP A 168 4.28 7.73 -6.65
C TRP A 168 3.55 8.75 -7.53
N PRO A 169 3.40 8.50 -8.85
CA PRO A 169 2.77 9.47 -9.75
C PRO A 169 1.35 9.83 -9.31
N LEU A 170 1.01 11.13 -9.38
CA LEU A 170 -0.31 11.62 -8.98
C LEU A 170 -1.43 10.95 -9.79
N GLU A 171 -1.20 10.73 -11.09
CA GLU A 171 -2.15 10.09 -12.00
C GLU A 171 -2.40 8.62 -11.70
N ASN A 172 -1.53 7.95 -10.94
CA ASN A 172 -1.72 6.59 -10.48
C ASN A 172 -2.63 6.53 -9.25
N GLY A 173 -3.04 7.67 -8.69
CA GLY A 173 -4.03 7.73 -7.61
C GLY A 173 -5.46 7.72 -8.13
N GLU A 174 -6.32 6.90 -7.52
CA GLU A 174 -7.78 7.09 -7.59
C GLU A 174 -8.19 8.38 -6.88
N GLY A 175 -9.42 8.88 -7.09
CA GLY A 175 -9.92 10.02 -6.29
C GLY A 175 -10.05 9.69 -4.79
N LEU A 176 -10.11 10.71 -3.94
CA LEU A 176 -10.25 10.52 -2.49
C LEU A 176 -11.64 9.98 -2.12
N GLN A 177 -11.69 8.86 -1.43
CA GLN A 177 -12.92 8.35 -0.82
C GLN A 177 -13.04 8.84 0.62
N VAL A 178 -14.09 9.58 0.95
CA VAL A 178 -14.38 9.96 2.35
C VAL A 178 -15.44 9.05 2.93
N LEU A 179 -15.24 8.63 4.17
CA LEU A 179 -16.10 7.69 4.89
C LEU A 179 -16.41 8.18 6.29
N ARG A 180 -17.65 7.95 6.73
CA ARG A 180 -18.12 8.19 8.10
C ARG A 180 -18.62 6.89 8.73
N TYR A 181 -18.14 6.62 9.93
CA TYR A 181 -18.54 5.51 10.78
C TYR A 181 -19.18 6.05 12.07
N ARG A 182 -20.48 5.77 12.24
CA ARG A 182 -21.22 6.04 13.50
C ARG A 182 -20.93 4.94 14.54
N PRO A 183 -21.32 5.10 15.81
CA PRO A 183 -21.23 4.03 16.79
C PRO A 183 -21.81 2.71 16.28
N GLY A 184 -21.07 1.62 16.45
CA GLY A 184 -21.39 0.29 15.95
C GLY A 184 -21.02 0.02 14.49
N ALA A 185 -20.77 1.06 13.68
CA ALA A 185 -20.33 0.86 12.30
C ALA A 185 -18.88 0.37 12.24
N GLU A 186 -18.63 -0.53 11.29
CA GLU A 186 -17.34 -1.21 11.10
C GLU A 186 -17.10 -1.49 9.62
N TYR A 187 -15.90 -1.99 9.32
CA TYR A 187 -15.61 -2.64 8.04
C TYR A 187 -14.91 -3.97 8.32
N LYS A 188 -15.55 -5.07 7.92
CA LYS A 188 -14.96 -6.41 8.05
C LYS A 188 -13.59 -6.49 7.35
N PRO A 189 -12.68 -7.35 7.84
CA PRO A 189 -11.39 -7.55 7.20
C PRO A 189 -11.51 -7.89 5.72
N HIS A 190 -10.74 -7.20 4.89
CA HIS A 190 -10.73 -7.34 3.44
C HIS A 190 -9.35 -6.98 2.87
N TYR A 191 -9.19 -7.24 1.56
CA TYR A 191 -8.06 -6.76 0.79
C TYR A 191 -8.50 -5.61 -0.10
N ASP A 192 -7.61 -4.63 -0.28
CA ASP A 192 -7.85 -3.52 -1.19
C ASP A 192 -7.50 -3.83 -2.64
N TYR A 193 -6.69 -4.87 -2.90
CA TYR A 193 -6.48 -5.37 -4.25
C TYR A 193 -7.73 -6.07 -4.80
N PHE A 194 -7.88 -6.08 -6.11
CA PHE A 194 -8.92 -6.85 -6.79
C PHE A 194 -8.47 -8.30 -6.96
N ASP A 195 -9.26 -9.25 -6.51
CA ASP A 195 -8.95 -10.68 -6.60
C ASP A 195 -8.96 -11.15 -8.08
N PRO A 196 -7.85 -11.67 -8.62
CA PRO A 196 -7.77 -12.15 -10.00
C PRO A 196 -8.75 -13.26 -10.34
N ALA A 197 -9.26 -14.00 -9.35
CA ALA A 197 -10.23 -15.07 -9.55
C ALA A 197 -11.66 -14.55 -9.79
N GLN A 198 -11.94 -13.28 -9.51
CA GLN A 198 -13.28 -12.72 -9.66
C GLN A 198 -13.58 -12.34 -11.12
N PRO A 199 -14.76 -12.69 -11.66
CA PRO A 199 -15.14 -12.41 -13.05
C PRO A 199 -15.10 -10.91 -13.43
N GLY A 200 -15.40 -10.02 -12.48
CA GLY A 200 -15.38 -8.57 -12.70
C GLY A 200 -13.99 -7.94 -12.76
N THR A 201 -12.96 -8.61 -12.24
CA THR A 201 -11.60 -8.05 -12.09
C THR A 201 -10.99 -7.57 -13.41
N PRO A 202 -11.03 -8.33 -14.53
CA PRO A 202 -10.50 -7.86 -15.81
C PRO A 202 -11.10 -6.53 -16.30
N ALA A 203 -12.36 -6.24 -15.97
CA ALA A 203 -12.98 -4.96 -16.32
C ALA A 203 -12.43 -3.81 -15.49
N ILE A 204 -12.23 -4.02 -14.18
CA ILE A 204 -11.72 -3.02 -13.25
C ILE A 204 -10.25 -2.69 -13.51
N LEU A 205 -9.45 -3.70 -13.86
CA LEU A 205 -8.01 -3.55 -14.11
C LEU A 205 -7.71 -2.76 -15.40
N ARG A 206 -8.69 -2.58 -16.30
CA ARG A 206 -8.52 -1.71 -17.49
C ARG A 206 -8.24 -0.24 -17.12
N ARG A 207 -8.62 0.18 -15.91
CA ARG A 207 -8.42 1.54 -15.41
C ARG A 207 -7.28 1.52 -14.39
N GLY A 208 -6.05 1.74 -14.85
CA GLY A 208 -4.86 1.84 -14.00
C GLY A 208 -4.25 0.53 -13.50
N GLY A 209 -4.74 -0.64 -13.90
CA GLY A 209 -4.17 -1.91 -13.42
C GLY A 209 -4.54 -2.23 -11.98
N GLN A 210 -3.74 -3.00 -11.26
CA GLN A 210 -4.05 -3.40 -9.88
C GLN A 210 -3.86 -2.25 -8.89
N ARG A 211 -4.51 -2.29 -7.72
CA ARG A 211 -4.10 -1.45 -6.59
C ARG A 211 -2.84 -2.03 -5.96
N VAL A 212 -1.88 -1.19 -5.60
CA VAL A 212 -0.59 -1.61 -5.03
C VAL A 212 -0.36 -1.09 -3.61
N ALA A 213 -1.14 -0.10 -3.21
CA ALA A 213 -1.08 0.48 -1.88
C ALA A 213 -2.34 1.27 -1.55
N SER A 214 -2.50 1.49 -0.24
CA SER A 214 -3.56 2.29 0.34
C SER A 214 -3.00 3.25 1.37
N LEU A 215 -3.57 4.45 1.41
CA LEU A 215 -3.32 5.44 2.44
C LEU A 215 -4.66 5.85 3.06
N VAL A 216 -4.85 5.50 4.34
CA VAL A 216 -6.04 5.86 5.11
C VAL A 216 -5.69 7.01 6.03
N MET A 217 -6.27 8.18 5.80
CA MET A 217 -6.05 9.40 6.56
C MET A 217 -7.19 9.62 7.56
N TYR A 218 -6.87 9.86 8.82
CA TYR A 218 -7.85 10.07 9.89
C TYR A 218 -8.24 11.55 9.96
N LEU A 219 -9.50 11.85 9.66
CA LEU A 219 -10.03 13.22 9.64
C LEU A 219 -10.54 13.68 11.02
N ASN A 220 -10.73 12.75 11.94
CA ASN A 220 -11.01 13.03 13.34
C ASN A 220 -10.50 11.87 14.23
N SER A 221 -10.70 12.03 15.54
CA SER A 221 -10.46 10.99 16.53
C SER A 221 -11.77 10.63 17.25
N PRO A 222 -12.33 9.43 17.06
CA PRO A 222 -13.40 8.93 17.93
C PRO A 222 -12.92 8.84 19.38
N ALA A 223 -13.85 8.94 20.33
CA ALA A 223 -13.54 8.81 21.74
C ALA A 223 -13.12 7.38 22.11
N LYS A 224 -13.69 6.37 21.44
CA LYS A 224 -13.36 4.95 21.66
C LYS A 224 -13.62 4.08 20.43
N GLY A 225 -12.73 3.11 20.18
CA GLY A 225 -12.83 2.17 19.06
C GLY A 225 -12.37 2.78 17.73
N GLY A 226 -12.76 2.16 16.60
CA GLY A 226 -12.47 2.69 15.27
C GLY A 226 -11.05 2.47 14.75
N ALA A 227 -10.25 1.57 15.33
CA ALA A 227 -8.90 1.27 14.84
C ALA A 227 -8.91 0.75 13.40
N THR A 228 -7.83 0.99 12.65
CA THR A 228 -7.53 0.20 11.45
C THR A 228 -6.75 -1.03 11.89
N THR A 229 -7.27 -2.23 11.62
CA THR A 229 -6.73 -3.50 12.14
C THR A 229 -6.04 -4.29 11.04
N PHE A 230 -4.95 -4.98 11.38
CA PHE A 230 -4.22 -5.92 10.53
C PHE A 230 -4.15 -7.28 11.26
N PRO A 231 -5.19 -8.12 11.16
CA PRO A 231 -5.36 -9.31 11.99
C PRO A 231 -4.23 -10.34 11.84
N ASP A 232 -3.68 -10.52 10.64
CA ASP A 232 -2.64 -11.52 10.36
C ASP A 232 -1.33 -11.27 11.13
N VAL A 233 -1.14 -10.05 11.64
CA VAL A 233 0.05 -9.63 12.39
C VAL A 233 -0.29 -8.99 13.74
N HIS A 234 -1.54 -9.09 14.18
CA HIS A 234 -2.02 -8.56 15.45
C HIS A 234 -1.64 -7.08 15.69
N PHE A 235 -1.68 -6.29 14.61
CA PHE A 235 -1.34 -4.87 14.64
C PHE A 235 -2.59 -4.01 14.45
N GLU A 236 -2.69 -2.92 15.20
CA GLU A 236 -3.80 -1.97 15.10
C GLU A 236 -3.28 -0.54 15.14
N VAL A 237 -3.89 0.33 14.34
CA VAL A 237 -3.58 1.76 14.30
C VAL A 237 -4.79 2.55 14.80
N GLY A 238 -4.57 3.29 15.89
CA GLY A 238 -5.58 4.18 16.46
C GLY A 238 -5.83 5.40 15.56
N PRO A 239 -7.09 5.82 15.36
CA PRO A 239 -7.43 6.98 14.55
C PRO A 239 -7.10 8.29 15.29
N VAL A 240 -5.94 8.87 14.96
CA VAL A 240 -5.52 10.19 15.47
C VAL A 240 -5.71 11.23 14.37
N LYS A 241 -6.52 12.27 14.61
CA LYS A 241 -6.80 13.33 13.64
C LYS A 241 -5.50 13.88 13.04
N GLY A 242 -5.45 13.97 11.71
CA GLY A 242 -4.27 14.44 10.97
C GLY A 242 -3.26 13.34 10.62
N ASN A 243 -3.29 12.20 11.31
CA ASN A 243 -2.41 11.08 11.03
C ASN A 243 -2.96 10.21 9.89
N ALA A 244 -2.12 9.32 9.37
CA ALA A 244 -2.52 8.35 8.37
C ALA A 244 -1.81 7.01 8.59
N VAL A 245 -2.41 5.94 8.05
CA VAL A 245 -1.74 4.65 7.90
C VAL A 245 -1.61 4.34 6.41
N PHE A 246 -0.37 4.07 6.00
CA PHE A 246 -0.02 3.61 4.68
C PHE A 246 0.32 2.12 4.73
N PHE A 247 -0.08 1.37 3.72
CA PHE A 247 0.36 -0.01 3.54
C PHE A 247 0.40 -0.36 2.05
N SER A 248 1.35 -1.21 1.68
CA SER A 248 1.55 -1.65 0.30
C SER A 248 1.57 -3.17 0.18
N TYR A 249 1.23 -3.65 -1.01
CA TYR A 249 1.12 -5.06 -1.33
C TYR A 249 1.52 -5.27 -2.80
N ASP A 250 2.61 -6.00 -2.99
CA ASP A 250 3.28 -6.17 -4.29
C ASP A 250 2.57 -7.13 -5.24
N ARG A 251 1.48 -7.77 -4.79
CA ARG A 251 0.69 -8.70 -5.58
C ARG A 251 -0.67 -8.93 -4.93
N PRO A 252 -1.70 -9.32 -5.71
CA PRO A 252 -3.02 -9.60 -5.20
C PRO A 252 -3.10 -11.01 -4.60
N HIS A 253 -2.42 -11.22 -3.46
CA HIS A 253 -2.36 -12.52 -2.79
C HIS A 253 -2.29 -12.38 -1.25
N PRO A 254 -2.94 -13.28 -0.48
CA PRO A 254 -2.92 -13.26 0.98
C PRO A 254 -1.54 -13.30 1.62
N MET A 255 -0.52 -13.78 0.91
CA MET A 255 0.86 -13.82 1.43
C MET A 255 1.44 -12.44 1.74
N THR A 256 0.87 -11.39 1.15
CA THR A 256 1.26 -10.01 1.47
C THR A 256 0.87 -9.62 2.89
N ARG A 257 -0.04 -10.38 3.53
CA ARG A 257 -0.57 -10.14 4.89
C ARG A 257 -1.17 -8.73 5.05
N SER A 258 -1.65 -8.14 3.96
CA SER A 258 -2.29 -6.82 3.93
C SER A 258 -3.79 -6.87 4.25
N LEU A 259 -4.29 -8.02 4.72
CA LEU A 259 -5.66 -8.14 5.20
C LEU A 259 -5.88 -7.11 6.31
N HIS A 260 -6.87 -6.25 6.14
CA HIS A 260 -7.11 -5.19 7.09
C HIS A 260 -8.60 -4.86 7.23
N GLY A 261 -8.98 -4.25 8.35
CA GLY A 261 -10.37 -3.88 8.63
C GLY A 261 -10.48 -2.59 9.41
N GLY A 262 -11.72 -2.14 9.60
CA GLY A 262 -12.05 -1.04 10.50
C GLY A 262 -12.79 -1.59 11.72
N ALA A 263 -12.15 -1.59 12.88
CA ALA A 263 -12.80 -1.99 14.13
C ALA A 263 -14.03 -1.12 14.42
N PRO A 264 -15.06 -1.66 15.10
CA PRO A 264 -16.25 -0.89 15.44
C PRO A 264 -15.92 0.41 16.18
N VAL A 265 -16.60 1.49 15.81
CA VAL A 265 -16.61 2.71 16.65
C VAL A 265 -17.48 2.42 17.87
N ILE A 266 -16.95 2.65 19.07
CA ILE A 266 -17.68 2.41 20.33
C ILE A 266 -18.28 3.73 20.84
N GLU A 267 -17.54 4.83 20.79
CA GLU A 267 -17.98 6.14 21.26
C GLU A 267 -17.47 7.27 20.35
N GLY A 268 -18.33 8.23 20.04
CA GLY A 268 -18.08 9.28 19.05
C GLY A 268 -18.35 8.82 17.62
N GLU A 269 -17.62 9.36 16.66
CA GLU A 269 -17.68 8.93 15.26
C GLU A 269 -16.28 8.95 14.65
N LYS A 270 -16.08 8.19 13.58
CA LYS A 270 -14.81 8.15 12.83
C LYS A 270 -15.04 8.63 11.41
N TRP A 271 -14.20 9.56 10.98
CA TRP A 271 -14.09 10.05 9.63
C TRP A 271 -12.71 9.71 9.06
N VAL A 272 -12.69 9.17 7.85
CA VAL A 272 -11.43 8.89 7.14
C VAL A 272 -11.54 9.33 5.69
N ALA A 273 -10.39 9.69 5.10
CA ALA A 273 -10.21 9.79 3.67
C ALA A 273 -9.22 8.71 3.21
N THR A 274 -9.61 7.90 2.23
CA THR A 274 -8.78 6.84 1.66
C THR A 274 -8.31 7.23 0.27
N LYS A 275 -7.01 7.02 0.00
CA LYS A 275 -6.40 7.12 -1.32
C LYS A 275 -5.89 5.74 -1.71
N TRP A 276 -6.43 5.19 -2.79
CA TRP A 276 -5.89 3.97 -3.41
C TRP A 276 -4.92 4.33 -4.53
N LEU A 277 -3.81 3.59 -4.58
CA LEU A 277 -2.75 3.77 -5.58
C LEU A 277 -2.74 2.58 -6.53
N ARG A 278 -2.72 2.88 -7.81
CA ARG A 278 -2.74 1.95 -8.94
C ARG A 278 -1.33 1.70 -9.48
N GLU A 279 -1.14 0.55 -10.12
CA GLU A 279 0.09 0.21 -10.85
C GLU A 279 0.39 1.20 -11.98
N GLY A 280 -0.65 1.64 -12.69
CA GLY A 280 -0.57 2.57 -13.80
C GLY A 280 -1.52 3.77 -13.65
N ARG A 281 -1.47 4.65 -14.67
CA ARG A 281 -2.33 5.83 -14.76
C ARG A 281 -3.82 5.44 -14.68
N PHE A 282 -4.54 6.06 -13.76
CA PHE A 282 -5.97 5.87 -13.53
C PHE A 282 -6.79 6.91 -14.29
N GLU A 283 -7.60 6.46 -15.25
CA GLU A 283 -8.55 7.25 -16.05
C GLU A 283 -9.95 6.65 -15.95
#